data_AF-A0A937R671-F1
#
_entry.id   AF-A0A937R671-F1
#
_cell.length_a   1.000
_cell.length_b   1.000
_cell.length_c   1.000
_cell.angle_alpha   90.00
_cell.angle_beta   90.00
_cell.angle_gamma   90.00
#
_symmetry.space_group_name_H-M   'P 1'
#
loop_
_entity.id
_entity.type
_entity.pdbx_description
1 polymer ?
#
loop_
_entity_poly.entity_id
_entity_poly.type
_entity_poly.pdbx_seq_one_letter_code
_entity_poly.pdbx_strand_id
1 'polypeptide(L)'
;AIGKHFNHKRVPVVKGQAIAAYDPRAMQGNAVTYATSPMGADHTAGNVVGEYMSRALDPLKPEGQVEASRNTQIAMASVDCTGLCLLASFALTTPEGAEAFLKAMNAKFGTQMGPDDIPALGIRVLKEELDFNRRAGFTAADDRLPQFFYEEALPPHNKVVLISDEEMDSTFDF
;
A
#
# COMPACT_ATOMS: atom_id res chain seq x y z
N ALA A 1 13.22 17.80 -7.36
CA ALA A 1 14.39 18.66 -7.69
C ALA A 1 14.32 20.04 -7.00
N ILE A 2 13.28 20.84 -7.25
CA ILE A 2 13.13 22.20 -6.70
C ILE A 2 13.20 22.23 -5.16
N GLY A 3 12.42 21.38 -4.48
CA GLY A 3 12.43 21.34 -3.01
C GLY A 3 13.81 21.01 -2.43
N LYS A 4 14.56 20.08 -3.05
CA LYS A 4 15.96 19.79 -2.66
C LYS A 4 16.87 21.00 -2.90
N HIS A 5 16.73 21.67 -4.05
CA HIS A 5 17.53 22.86 -4.39
C HIS A 5 17.37 24.00 -3.37
N PHE A 6 16.15 24.22 -2.88
CA PHE A 6 15.86 25.23 -1.87
C PHE A 6 15.93 24.72 -0.42
N ASN A 7 16.41 23.49 -0.20
CA ASN A 7 16.43 22.85 1.12
C ASN A 7 15.06 22.87 1.85
N HIS A 8 13.97 22.73 1.08
CA HIS A 8 12.62 22.75 1.62
C HIS A 8 12.28 21.39 2.23
N LYS A 9 11.95 21.39 3.53
CA LYS A 9 11.67 20.17 4.30
C LYS A 9 10.26 19.59 4.07
N ARG A 10 9.33 20.35 3.50
CA ARG A 10 7.93 19.95 3.29
C ARG A 10 7.64 19.57 1.85
N VAL A 11 8.34 18.56 1.35
CA VAL A 11 8.09 17.99 0.03
C VAL A 11 7.43 16.62 0.23
N PRO A 12 6.12 16.48 -0.02
CA PRO A 12 5.37 15.25 0.29
C PRO A 12 5.61 14.19 -0.81
N VAL A 13 6.83 13.64 -0.86
CA VAL A 13 7.21 12.59 -1.82
C VAL A 13 7.86 11.41 -1.12
N VAL A 14 7.62 10.20 -1.62
CA VAL A 14 8.37 8.98 -1.25
C VAL A 14 8.85 8.33 -2.54
N LYS A 15 10.14 7.93 -2.59
CA LYS A 15 10.79 7.41 -3.81
C LYS A 15 10.63 8.33 -5.04
N GLY A 16 10.45 9.63 -4.81
CA GLY A 16 10.22 10.64 -5.85
C GLY A 16 8.77 10.78 -6.33
N GLN A 17 7.86 9.90 -5.89
CA GLN A 17 6.43 9.95 -6.19
C GLN A 17 5.70 10.82 -5.15
N ALA A 18 4.82 11.72 -5.61
CA ALA A 18 4.05 12.58 -4.73
C ALA A 18 2.94 11.82 -3.99
N ILE A 19 2.75 12.13 -2.71
CA ILE A 19 1.67 11.58 -1.90
C ILE A 19 0.31 11.97 -2.51
N ALA A 20 -0.58 10.98 -2.59
CA ALA A 20 -1.94 11.13 -3.09
C ALA A 20 -2.88 11.80 -2.06
N ALA A 21 -4.17 11.87 -2.37
CA ALA A 21 -5.18 12.69 -1.67
C ALA A 21 -5.57 12.24 -0.22
N TYR A 22 -4.73 11.44 0.45
CA TYR A 22 -4.95 10.97 1.82
C TYR A 22 -3.75 11.35 2.69
N ASP A 23 -3.97 12.10 3.77
CA ASP A 23 -2.88 12.49 4.66
C ASP A 23 -2.49 11.32 5.59
N PRO A 24 -1.24 10.81 5.53
CA PRO A 24 -0.82 9.64 6.29
C PRO A 24 -0.92 9.82 7.81
N ARG A 25 -0.95 11.07 8.30
CA ARG A 25 -1.13 11.36 9.74
C ARG A 25 -2.53 11.02 10.26
N ALA A 26 -3.53 11.04 9.39
CA ALA A 26 -4.90 10.68 9.70
C ALA A 26 -5.30 9.30 9.19
N MET A 27 -4.41 8.58 8.50
CA MET A 27 -4.66 7.27 7.90
C MET A 27 -3.37 6.44 7.99
N GLN A 28 -3.11 5.86 9.16
CA GLN A 28 -1.84 5.19 9.48
C GLN A 28 -1.50 4.03 8.52
N GLY A 29 -2.49 3.28 8.02
CA GLY A 29 -2.25 2.21 7.04
C GLY A 29 -1.85 2.74 5.67
N ASN A 30 -2.40 3.89 5.26
CA ASN A 30 -1.90 4.58 4.06
C ASN A 30 -0.49 5.15 4.28
N ALA A 31 -0.12 5.50 5.51
CA ALA A 31 1.26 5.85 5.84
C ALA A 31 2.23 4.71 5.51
N VAL A 32 1.85 3.47 5.88
CA VAL A 32 2.61 2.26 5.53
C VAL A 32 2.68 2.08 4.02
N THR A 33 1.55 2.15 3.32
CA THR A 33 1.50 2.00 1.86
C THR A 33 2.38 3.02 1.15
N TYR A 34 2.30 4.30 1.53
CA TYR A 34 3.08 5.35 0.88
C TYR A 34 4.58 5.21 1.10
N ALA A 35 4.98 4.76 2.30
CA ALA A 35 6.36 4.49 2.61
C ALA A 35 6.88 3.29 1.81
N THR A 36 6.17 2.17 1.85
CA THR A 36 6.71 0.85 1.49
C THR A 36 6.43 0.44 0.05
N SER A 37 5.38 0.96 -0.60
CA SER A 37 5.02 0.58 -1.97
C SER A 37 6.22 0.67 -2.92
N PRO A 38 6.48 -0.35 -3.75
CA PRO A 38 7.63 -0.35 -4.65
C PRO A 38 7.66 0.84 -5.62
N MET A 39 6.50 1.37 -5.99
CA MET A 39 6.38 2.50 -6.94
C MET A 39 6.38 3.89 -6.27
N GLY A 40 6.52 3.96 -4.93
CA GLY A 40 6.43 5.20 -4.16
C GLY A 40 5.00 5.50 -3.68
N ALA A 41 4.74 6.76 -3.31
CA ALA A 41 3.55 7.17 -2.57
C ALA A 41 2.22 7.16 -3.36
N ASP A 42 1.79 5.99 -3.83
CA ASP A 42 0.52 5.79 -4.53
C ASP A 42 -0.51 5.07 -3.64
N HIS A 43 -1.69 5.68 -3.49
CA HIS A 43 -2.81 5.10 -2.76
C HIS A 43 -3.38 3.84 -3.42
N THR A 44 -3.35 3.74 -4.75
CA THR A 44 -3.91 2.59 -5.48
C THR A 44 -3.18 1.29 -5.16
N ALA A 45 -1.92 1.38 -4.71
CA ALA A 45 -1.15 0.23 -4.26
C ALA A 45 -1.68 -0.38 -2.96
N GLY A 46 -2.40 0.36 -2.11
CA GLY A 46 -2.72 -0.15 -0.76
C GLY A 46 -3.64 0.76 0.07
N ASN A 47 -4.75 1.23 -0.50
CA ASN A 47 -5.67 2.12 0.21
C ASN A 47 -6.58 1.36 1.17
N VAL A 48 -6.40 1.53 2.48
CA VAL A 48 -7.18 0.84 3.53
C VAL A 48 -8.45 1.59 3.95
N VAL A 49 -8.91 2.56 3.16
CA VAL A 49 -10.12 3.36 3.45
C VAL A 49 -11.37 2.52 3.68
N GLY A 50 -11.49 1.36 3.03
CA GLY A 50 -12.59 0.42 3.23
C GLY A 50 -12.71 -0.06 4.67
N GLU A 51 -11.59 -0.44 5.29
CA GLU A 51 -11.51 -0.91 6.68
C GLU A 51 -11.86 0.20 7.68
N TYR A 52 -11.52 1.46 7.35
CA TYR A 52 -11.87 2.60 8.17
C TYR A 52 -13.36 2.93 8.10
N MET A 53 -13.95 2.88 6.91
CA MET A 53 -15.38 3.12 6.72
C MET A 53 -16.25 2.03 7.38
N SER A 54 -15.79 0.78 7.36
CA SER A 54 -16.44 -0.34 8.06
C SER A 54 -16.26 -0.29 9.58
N ARG A 55 -15.36 0.57 10.08
CA ARG A 55 -14.91 0.65 11.48
C ARG A 55 -14.20 -0.61 11.98
N ALA A 56 -13.72 -1.45 11.07
CA ALA A 56 -12.91 -2.61 11.40
C ALA A 56 -11.50 -2.21 11.86
N LEU A 57 -11.02 -1.04 11.42
CA LEU A 57 -9.71 -0.50 11.78
C LEU A 57 -9.81 0.99 12.15
N ASP A 58 -9.13 1.41 13.22
CA ASP A 58 -9.10 2.82 13.65
C ASP A 58 -7.96 3.56 12.94
N PRO A 59 -8.24 4.53 12.06
CA PRO A 59 -7.22 5.18 11.25
C PRO A 59 -6.25 6.07 12.05
N LEU A 60 -6.54 6.37 13.32
CA LEU A 60 -5.75 7.27 14.18
C LEU A 60 -4.84 6.52 15.17
N LYS A 61 -4.74 5.21 15.00
CA LYS A 61 -4.05 4.25 15.86
C LYS A 61 -3.10 3.37 15.04
N PRO A 62 -1.91 3.01 15.58
CA PRO A 62 -0.92 2.22 14.84
C PRO A 62 -1.29 0.74 14.73
N GLU A 63 -2.10 0.21 15.65
CA GLU A 63 -2.35 -1.23 15.74
C GLU A 63 -3.08 -1.77 14.50
N GLY A 64 -2.57 -2.87 13.93
CA GLY A 64 -3.16 -3.55 12.77
C GLY A 64 -2.91 -2.87 11.41
N GLN A 65 -2.29 -1.69 11.39
CA GLN A 65 -2.14 -0.90 10.16
C GLN A 65 -1.14 -1.50 9.17
N VAL A 66 -0.04 -2.07 9.67
CA VAL A 66 0.98 -2.73 8.84
C VAL A 66 0.40 -3.97 8.17
N GLU A 67 -0.33 -4.81 8.92
CA GLU A 67 -0.98 -6.00 8.38
C GLU A 67 -2.05 -5.64 7.34
N ALA A 68 -2.91 -4.66 7.65
CA ALA A 68 -3.93 -4.20 6.72
C ALA A 68 -3.33 -3.63 5.43
N SER A 69 -2.26 -2.81 5.53
CA SER A 69 -1.55 -2.28 4.38
C SER A 69 -0.90 -3.40 3.57
N ARG A 70 -0.15 -4.32 4.20
CA ARG A 70 0.47 -5.48 3.55
C ARG A 70 -0.55 -6.29 2.76
N ASN A 71 -1.66 -6.67 3.40
CA ASN A 71 -2.69 -7.49 2.77
C ASN A 71 -3.33 -6.78 1.59
N THR A 72 -3.57 -5.46 1.71
CA THR A 72 -4.09 -4.65 0.61
C THR A 72 -3.07 -4.56 -0.52
N GLN A 73 -1.79 -4.33 -0.23
CA GLN A 73 -0.71 -4.30 -1.24
C GLN A 73 -0.58 -5.62 -2.00
N ILE A 74 -0.67 -6.76 -1.31
CA ILE A 74 -0.70 -8.09 -1.95
C ILE A 74 -1.92 -8.21 -2.87
N ALA A 75 -3.10 -7.82 -2.41
CA ALA A 75 -4.31 -7.89 -3.20
C ALA A 75 -4.22 -7.01 -4.47
N MET A 76 -3.73 -5.77 -4.34
CA MET A 76 -3.61 -4.83 -5.46
C MET A 76 -2.58 -5.29 -6.49
N ALA A 77 -1.41 -5.75 -6.05
CA ALA A 77 -0.40 -6.34 -6.95
C ALA A 77 -0.96 -7.54 -7.76
N SER A 78 -1.88 -8.30 -7.16
CA SER A 78 -2.58 -9.40 -7.84
C SER A 78 -3.60 -8.90 -8.86
N VAL A 79 -4.39 -7.88 -8.49
CA VAL A 79 -5.42 -7.28 -9.37
C VAL A 79 -4.78 -6.61 -10.57
N ASP A 80 -3.68 -5.88 -10.40
CA ASP A 80 -2.98 -5.19 -11.49
C ASP A 80 -2.47 -6.15 -12.56
N CYS A 81 -2.15 -7.40 -12.19
CA CYS A 81 -1.76 -8.45 -13.13
C CYS A 81 -2.91 -8.94 -14.02
N THR A 82 -4.17 -8.65 -13.68
CA THR A 82 -5.33 -9.11 -14.44
C THR A 82 -5.71 -8.19 -15.59
N GLY A 83 -5.22 -6.94 -15.57
CA GLY A 83 -5.62 -5.89 -16.52
C GLY A 83 -7.03 -5.35 -16.29
N LEU A 84 -7.70 -5.74 -15.21
CA LEU A 84 -8.99 -5.17 -14.82
C LEU A 84 -8.81 -3.87 -14.05
N CYS A 85 -9.80 -2.99 -14.16
CA CYS A 85 -9.83 -1.77 -13.35
C CYS A 85 -9.88 -2.11 -11.86
N LEU A 86 -9.08 -1.40 -11.05
CA LEU A 86 -9.11 -1.48 -9.59
C LEU A 86 -10.53 -1.46 -9.02
N LEU A 87 -11.42 -0.63 -9.54
CA LEU A 87 -12.80 -0.51 -9.04
C LEU A 87 -13.64 -1.77 -9.29
N ALA A 88 -13.27 -2.61 -10.26
CA ALA A 88 -13.88 -3.92 -10.45
C ALA A 88 -13.48 -4.90 -9.34
N SER A 89 -12.36 -4.66 -8.64
CA SER A 89 -11.92 -5.51 -7.53
C SER A 89 -12.86 -5.47 -6.33
N PHE A 90 -13.70 -4.44 -6.20
CA PHE A 90 -14.75 -4.41 -5.17
C PHE A 90 -15.76 -5.55 -5.30
N ALA A 91 -15.95 -6.13 -6.50
CA ALA A 91 -16.77 -7.33 -6.64
C ALA A 91 -16.15 -8.54 -5.91
N LEU A 92 -14.82 -8.55 -5.69
CA LEU A 92 -14.12 -9.63 -5.00
C LEU A 92 -14.37 -9.63 -3.48
N THR A 93 -15.01 -8.59 -2.93
CA THR A 93 -15.33 -8.54 -1.51
C THR A 93 -16.54 -9.41 -1.14
N THR A 94 -17.22 -10.02 -2.12
CA THR A 94 -18.27 -11.02 -1.87
C THR A 94 -17.83 -12.40 -2.38
N PRO A 95 -18.24 -13.50 -1.71
CA PRO A 95 -17.90 -14.85 -2.15
C PRO A 95 -18.30 -15.13 -3.60
N GLU A 96 -19.50 -14.69 -4.01
CA GLU A 96 -20.03 -14.92 -5.35
C GLU A 96 -19.22 -14.16 -6.41
N GLY A 97 -18.80 -12.93 -6.09
CA GLY A 97 -17.98 -12.13 -7.01
C GLY A 97 -16.55 -12.64 -7.13
N ALA A 98 -15.96 -13.11 -6.03
CA ALA A 98 -14.66 -13.78 -6.05
C ALA A 98 -14.68 -15.08 -6.88
N GLU A 99 -15.71 -15.90 -6.73
CA GLU A 99 -15.90 -17.11 -7.55
C GLU A 99 -16.07 -16.77 -9.03
N ALA A 100 -16.91 -15.77 -9.35
CA ALA A 100 -17.14 -15.32 -10.71
C ALA A 100 -15.84 -14.80 -11.37
N PHE A 101 -15.02 -14.07 -10.61
CA PHE A 101 -13.72 -13.60 -11.07
C PHE A 101 -12.77 -14.74 -11.39
N LEU A 102 -12.58 -15.70 -10.48
CA LEU A 102 -11.71 -16.86 -10.72
C LEU A 102 -12.18 -17.66 -11.95
N LYS A 103 -13.50 -17.85 -12.10
CA LYS A 103 -14.07 -18.51 -13.27
C LYS A 103 -13.78 -17.74 -14.56
N ALA A 104 -13.89 -16.42 -14.55
CA ALA A 104 -13.58 -15.58 -15.70
C ALA A 104 -12.10 -15.64 -16.07
N MET A 105 -11.20 -15.56 -15.07
CA MET A 105 -9.75 -15.67 -15.26
C MET A 105 -9.36 -17.04 -15.83
N ASN A 106 -9.85 -18.12 -15.23
CA ASN A 106 -9.59 -19.49 -15.70
C ASN A 106 -10.13 -19.74 -17.12
N ALA A 107 -11.32 -19.24 -17.44
CA ALA A 107 -11.86 -19.33 -18.79
C ALA A 107 -11.05 -18.53 -19.82
N LYS A 108 -10.55 -17.34 -19.44
CA LYS A 108 -9.79 -16.46 -20.33
C LYS A 108 -8.39 -16.99 -20.62
N PHE A 109 -7.70 -17.51 -19.60
CA PHE A 109 -6.29 -17.87 -19.68
C PHE A 109 -6.05 -19.39 -19.78
N GLY A 110 -7.11 -20.21 -19.69
CA GLY A 110 -6.98 -21.67 -19.70
C GLY A 110 -6.29 -22.22 -18.44
N THR A 111 -6.41 -21.50 -17.32
CA THR A 111 -5.77 -21.84 -16.04
C THR A 111 -6.72 -22.60 -15.11
N GLN A 112 -6.18 -23.04 -13.96
CA GLN A 112 -6.94 -23.67 -12.87
C GLN A 112 -6.64 -22.97 -11.53
N MET A 113 -6.61 -21.64 -11.55
CA MET A 113 -6.39 -20.83 -10.35
C MET A 113 -7.51 -21.06 -9.32
N GLY A 114 -7.11 -21.32 -8.08
CA GLY A 114 -7.96 -21.31 -6.89
C GLY A 114 -7.78 -20.03 -6.07
N PRO A 115 -8.48 -19.93 -4.93
CA PRO A 115 -8.43 -18.75 -4.06
C PRO A 115 -7.02 -18.39 -3.57
N ASP A 116 -6.20 -19.39 -3.23
CA ASP A 116 -4.85 -19.18 -2.68
C ASP A 116 -3.85 -18.68 -3.74
N ASP A 117 -4.14 -18.88 -5.03
CA ASP A 117 -3.28 -18.41 -6.13
C ASP A 117 -3.29 -16.89 -6.26
N ILE A 118 -4.36 -16.22 -5.80
CA ILE A 118 -4.48 -14.77 -5.84
C ILE A 118 -3.44 -14.10 -4.94
N PRO A 119 -3.44 -14.30 -3.60
CA PRO A 119 -2.42 -13.70 -2.75
C PRO A 119 -1.01 -14.20 -3.08
N ALA A 120 -0.84 -15.45 -3.53
CA ALA A 120 0.45 -15.97 -3.96
C ALA A 120 1.00 -15.20 -5.18
N LEU A 121 0.15 -14.80 -6.12
CA LEU A 121 0.52 -13.96 -7.26
C LEU A 121 1.02 -12.59 -6.79
N GLY A 122 0.28 -11.92 -5.92
CA GLY A 122 0.65 -10.60 -5.38
C GLY A 122 1.96 -10.63 -4.60
N ILE A 123 2.16 -11.64 -3.76
CA ILE A 123 3.42 -11.86 -3.03
C ILE A 123 4.60 -12.01 -4.01
N ARG A 124 4.41 -12.79 -5.09
CA ARG A 124 5.45 -12.98 -6.11
C ARG A 124 5.78 -11.66 -6.82
N VAL A 125 4.76 -10.88 -7.20
CA VAL A 125 4.95 -9.57 -7.84
C VAL A 125 5.71 -8.61 -6.94
N LEU A 126 5.27 -8.46 -5.69
CA LEU A 126 5.94 -7.59 -4.72
C LEU A 126 7.40 -8.02 -4.48
N LYS A 127 7.68 -9.32 -4.40
CA LYS A 127 9.06 -9.83 -4.28
C LYS A 127 9.94 -9.40 -5.45
N GLU A 128 9.44 -9.50 -6.68
CA GLU A 128 10.17 -9.09 -7.89
C GLU A 128 10.36 -7.57 -7.96
N GLU A 129 9.34 -6.79 -7.62
CA GLU A 129 9.40 -5.31 -7.61
C GLU A 129 10.37 -4.80 -6.54
N LEU A 130 10.34 -5.39 -5.34
CA LEU A 130 11.27 -5.07 -4.25
C LEU A 130 12.70 -5.46 -4.60
N ASP A 131 12.92 -6.63 -5.23
CA ASP A 131 14.24 -7.03 -5.71
C ASP A 131 14.76 -6.08 -6.80
N PHE A 132 13.90 -5.66 -7.73
CA PHE A 132 14.24 -4.61 -8.69
C PHE A 132 14.70 -3.33 -7.99
N ASN A 133 13.94 -2.82 -7.02
CA ASN A 133 14.30 -1.62 -6.26
C ASN A 133 15.62 -1.77 -5.50
N ARG A 134 15.83 -2.91 -4.83
CA ARG A 134 17.09 -3.21 -4.12
C ARG A 134 18.29 -3.21 -5.08
N ARG A 135 18.15 -3.82 -6.26
CA ARG A 135 19.19 -3.77 -7.31
C ARG A 135 19.41 -2.37 -7.87
N ALA A 136 18.38 -1.52 -7.87
CA ALA A 136 18.47 -0.11 -8.22
C ALA A 136 19.09 0.76 -7.10
N GLY A 137 19.38 0.18 -5.93
CA GLY A 137 20.04 0.84 -4.81
C GLY A 137 19.11 1.37 -3.71
N PHE A 138 17.82 1.04 -3.75
CA PHE A 138 16.90 1.42 -2.69
C PHE A 138 17.16 0.58 -1.44
N THR A 139 16.99 1.22 -0.29
CA THR A 139 17.19 0.64 1.04
C THR A 139 15.97 0.90 1.92
N ALA A 140 15.95 0.35 3.13
CA ALA A 140 14.91 0.67 4.12
C ALA A 140 14.78 2.19 4.37
N ALA A 141 15.84 2.98 4.17
CA ALA A 141 15.78 4.44 4.30
C ALA A 141 14.90 5.11 3.23
N ASP A 142 14.71 4.46 2.08
CA ASP A 142 13.81 4.93 1.01
C ASP A 142 12.34 4.54 1.28
N ASP A 143 12.12 3.62 2.21
CA ASP A 143 10.81 3.18 2.71
C ASP A 143 10.36 4.01 3.93
N ARG A 144 10.57 5.34 3.86
CA ARG A 144 10.24 6.29 4.93
C ARG A 144 9.46 7.47 4.38
N LEU A 145 8.59 8.02 5.23
CA LEU A 145 7.89 9.27 4.91
C LEU A 145 8.78 10.49 5.17
N PRO A 146 8.50 11.64 4.52
CA PRO A 146 9.12 12.90 4.89
C PRO A 146 8.95 13.22 6.39
N GLN A 147 10.03 13.68 7.03
CA GLN A 147 10.13 13.91 8.48
C GLN A 147 8.96 14.70 9.09
N PHE A 148 8.41 15.68 8.37
CA PHE A 148 7.30 16.49 8.88
C PHE A 148 6.01 15.69 9.13
N PHE A 149 5.83 14.51 8.53
CA PHE A 149 4.70 13.63 8.86
C PHE A 149 4.82 12.98 10.24
N TYR A 150 6.04 12.82 10.76
CA TYR A 150 6.31 12.28 12.10
C TYR A 150 6.34 13.37 13.18
N GLU A 151 6.61 14.62 12.80
CA GLU A 151 6.84 15.71 13.76
C GLU A 151 5.70 16.73 13.82
N GLU A 152 4.99 16.96 12.72
CA GLU A 152 3.98 18.01 12.63
C GLU A 152 2.57 17.44 12.73
N ALA A 153 1.93 17.66 13.87
CA ALA A 153 0.57 17.23 14.13
C ALA A 153 -0.43 17.82 13.12
N LEU A 154 -1.36 16.99 12.65
CA LEU A 154 -2.43 17.37 11.72
C LEU A 154 -3.74 17.70 12.47
N PRO A 155 -4.20 18.95 12.49
CA PRO A 155 -5.53 19.29 13.02
C PRO A 155 -6.66 18.69 12.16
N PRO A 156 -7.84 18.39 12.75
CA PRO A 156 -8.21 18.60 14.16
C PRO A 156 -7.82 17.44 15.08
N HIS A 157 -7.40 16.30 14.52
CA HIS A 157 -7.06 15.11 15.32
C HIS A 157 -5.73 15.25 16.07
N ASN A 158 -4.88 16.20 15.65
CA ASN A 158 -3.54 16.47 16.18
C ASN A 158 -2.67 15.21 16.23
N LYS A 159 -2.74 14.41 15.16
CA LYS A 159 -1.96 13.18 15.00
C LYS A 159 -0.77 13.39 14.08
N VAL A 160 0.25 12.57 14.29
CA VAL A 160 1.40 12.36 13.41
C VAL A 160 1.38 10.91 12.91
N VAL A 161 2.30 10.52 12.05
CA VAL A 161 2.53 9.09 11.77
C VAL A 161 3.11 8.43 13.01
N LEU A 162 2.49 7.33 13.42
CA LEU A 162 2.78 6.60 14.65
C LEU A 162 3.48 5.26 14.39
N ILE A 163 3.51 4.80 13.14
CA ILE A 163 4.19 3.57 12.74
C ILE A 163 5.70 3.78 12.89
N SER A 164 6.34 2.96 13.71
CA SER A 164 7.79 2.95 13.90
C SER A 164 8.52 2.44 12.67
N ASP A 165 9.83 2.70 12.60
CA ASP A 165 10.70 2.20 11.54
C ASP A 165 10.73 0.67 11.52
N GLU A 166 10.77 0.04 12.70
CA GLU A 166 10.75 -1.42 12.83
C GLU A 166 9.43 -2.03 12.35
N GLU A 167 8.30 -1.41 12.69
CA GLU A 167 6.99 -1.81 12.18
C GLU A 167 6.91 -1.63 10.66
N MET A 168 7.46 -0.54 10.13
CA MET A 168 7.52 -0.26 8.69
C MET A 168 8.34 -1.32 7.96
N ASP A 169 9.52 -1.66 8.47
CA ASP A 169 10.44 -2.63 7.88
C ASP A 169 9.84 -4.04 7.85
N SER A 170 8.94 -4.35 8.79
CA SER A 170 8.25 -5.64 8.81
C SER A 170 7.19 -5.81 7.71
N THR A 171 6.85 -4.76 6.95
CA THR A 171 5.69 -4.76 6.02
C THR A 171 5.73 -5.90 5.01
N PHE A 172 6.90 -6.36 4.56
CA PHE A 172 7.02 -7.44 3.57
C PHE A 172 7.71 -8.71 4.12
N ASP A 173 7.55 -9.01 5.41
CA ASP A 173 8.06 -10.23 6.06
C ASP A 173 7.21 -11.46 5.71
N PHE A 174 7.24 -11.89 4.46
CA PHE A 174 6.56 -13.09 3.92
C PHE A 174 7.39 -13.84 2.85
#